data_AF-A0AAJ1X0P2-F1
#
_entry.id   AF-A0AAJ1X0P2-F1
#
_cell.length_a   1.000
_cell.length_b   1.000
_cell.length_c   1.000
_cell.angle_alpha   90.00
_cell.angle_beta   90.00
_cell.angle_gamma   90.00
#
_symmetry.space_group_name_H-M   'P 1'
#
loop_
_entity.id
_entity.type
_entity.pdbx_description
1 polymer ?
#
loop_
_entity_poly.entity_id
_entity_poly.type
_entity_poly.pdbx_seq_one_letter_code
_entity_poly.pdbx_strand_id
1 'polypeptide(L)'
;MESPQDDRPHRIPDAEGQELFQALRRALASGRPLDLLVSVGSLLDSIDERHADPARALGPTLADLVLSFVDTPYAETTAALLVLRELHPDLPHGDRVEAELGRRDDAVPAWLRVLGDTRAADTTWTITEVGGDAVDHLAGVRLPDGTSLTTAVIVERASGEVVLDAVVLPLAVDDVVGQARAQAGDAIDVARLDADPWVASVTRAIDGGAAQDTPVITATWPLCRPVVEWVVRLNTTHDA
;
A
#
# COMPACT_ATOMS: atom_id res chain seq x y z
N MET A 1 -56.51 -10.58 -1.13
CA MET A 1 -55.89 -10.38 0.20
C MET A 1 -54.44 -10.04 -0.08
N GLU A 2 -54.21 -8.78 -0.44
CA GLU A 2 -52.88 -8.23 -0.75
C GLU A 2 -52.18 -7.91 0.57
N SER A 3 -50.99 -8.48 0.75
CA SER A 3 -50.09 -8.12 1.84
C SER A 3 -49.58 -6.68 1.60
N PRO A 4 -49.55 -5.81 2.63
CA PRO A 4 -49.00 -4.47 2.46
C PRO A 4 -47.49 -4.58 2.25
N GLN A 5 -47.01 -4.08 1.11
CA GLN A 5 -45.58 -3.81 0.91
C GLN A 5 -45.15 -2.76 1.93
N ASP A 6 -44.22 -3.17 2.79
CA ASP A 6 -43.56 -2.33 3.77
C ASP A 6 -42.64 -1.34 3.04
N ASP A 7 -43.20 -0.18 2.69
CA ASP A 7 -42.55 0.93 2.00
C ASP A 7 -41.69 1.75 2.98
N ARG A 8 -40.78 1.05 3.69
CA ARG A 8 -39.77 1.71 4.51
C ARG A 8 -38.67 2.22 3.57
N PRO A 9 -38.43 3.55 3.50
CA PRO A 9 -37.34 4.07 2.69
C PRO A 9 -36.05 3.39 3.14
N HIS A 10 -35.33 2.80 2.19
CA HIS A 10 -33.96 2.33 2.41
C HIS A 10 -33.15 3.51 2.92
N ARG A 11 -32.98 3.57 4.25
CA ARG A 11 -32.13 4.55 4.89
C ARG A 11 -30.73 4.23 4.41
N ILE A 12 -30.21 5.01 3.47
CA ILE A 12 -28.81 4.97 3.08
C ILE A 12 -28.03 5.02 4.41
N PRO A 13 -27.23 4.00 4.74
CA PRO A 13 -26.46 4.03 5.97
C PRO A 13 -25.64 5.31 5.97
N ASP A 14 -25.73 6.04 7.09
CA ASP A 14 -24.90 7.22 7.33
C ASP A 14 -23.44 6.87 6.97
N ALA A 15 -22.75 7.75 6.26
CA ALA A 15 -21.40 7.47 5.75
C ALA A 15 -20.47 7.06 6.89
N GLU A 16 -20.64 7.66 8.07
CA GLU A 16 -19.90 7.31 9.28
C GLU A 16 -20.15 5.88 9.76
N GLY A 17 -21.31 5.29 9.47
CA GLY A 17 -21.69 3.93 9.85
C GLY A 17 -21.16 2.83 8.93
N GLN A 18 -20.50 3.20 7.83
CA GLN A 18 -19.95 2.23 6.88
C GLN A 18 -18.64 1.63 7.41
N GLU A 19 -18.43 0.33 7.21
CA GLU A 19 -17.23 -0.40 7.65
C GLU A 19 -15.93 0.22 7.12
N LEU A 20 -15.95 0.67 5.87
CA LEU A 20 -14.85 1.40 5.24
C LEU A 20 -14.46 2.64 6.05
N PHE A 21 -15.45 3.47 6.36
CA PHE A 21 -15.24 4.69 7.11
C PHE A 21 -14.70 4.40 8.52
N GLN A 22 -15.26 3.38 9.18
CA GLN A 22 -14.80 2.93 10.49
C GLN A 22 -13.39 2.33 10.47
N ALA A 23 -12.98 1.69 9.36
CA ALA A 23 -11.61 1.24 9.17
C ALA A 23 -10.64 2.42 9.05
N LEU A 24 -10.96 3.42 8.22
CA LEU A 24 -10.16 4.64 8.09
C LEU A 24 -10.07 5.42 9.40
N ARG A 25 -11.18 5.55 10.12
CA ARG A 25 -11.23 6.19 11.45
C ARG A 25 -10.31 5.48 12.44
N ARG A 26 -10.35 4.15 12.51
CA ARG A 26 -9.48 3.36 13.39
C ARG A 26 -8.01 3.51 13.01
N ALA A 27 -7.68 3.50 11.73
CA ALA A 27 -6.32 3.66 11.25
C ALA A 27 -5.77 5.07 11.54
N LEU A 28 -6.59 6.11 11.37
CA LEU A 28 -6.21 7.48 11.71
C LEU A 28 -6.05 7.66 13.23
N ALA A 29 -6.97 7.10 14.02
CA ALA A 29 -6.96 7.19 15.48
C ALA A 29 -5.81 6.41 16.13
N SER A 30 -5.21 5.43 15.45
CA SER A 30 -4.06 4.70 16.00
C SER A 30 -2.82 5.56 16.14
N GLY A 31 -2.74 6.66 15.38
CA GLY A 31 -1.57 7.54 15.32
C GLY A 31 -0.34 6.91 14.69
N ARG A 32 -0.46 5.71 14.11
CA ARG A 32 0.64 5.00 13.44
C ARG A 32 0.52 5.17 11.93
N PRO A 33 1.46 5.85 11.24
CA PRO A 33 1.36 6.09 9.81
C PRO A 33 1.15 4.81 8.98
N LEU A 34 1.81 3.73 9.37
CA LEU A 34 1.71 2.44 8.70
C LEU A 34 0.28 1.91 8.62
N ASP A 35 -0.51 2.04 9.69
CA ASP A 35 -1.88 1.50 9.74
C ASP A 35 -2.76 2.17 8.68
N LEU A 36 -2.60 3.49 8.50
CA LEU A 36 -3.35 4.26 7.50
C LEU A 36 -2.89 3.91 6.08
N LEU A 37 -1.57 3.86 5.85
CA LEU A 37 -1.00 3.52 4.54
C LEU A 37 -1.44 2.12 4.07
N VAL A 38 -1.37 1.12 4.94
CA VAL A 38 -1.82 -0.25 4.63
C VAL A 38 -3.34 -0.31 4.47
N SER A 39 -4.11 0.42 5.29
CA SER A 39 -5.57 0.44 5.14
C SER A 39 -6.00 1.02 3.79
N VAL A 40 -5.41 2.14 3.36
CA VAL A 40 -5.70 2.74 2.05
C VAL A 40 -5.12 1.91 0.92
N GLY A 41 -3.93 1.32 1.08
CA GLY A 41 -3.34 0.40 0.11
C GLY A 41 -4.22 -0.83 -0.12
N SER A 42 -4.78 -1.42 0.94
CA SER A 42 -5.70 -2.55 0.82
C SER A 42 -6.97 -2.20 0.02
N LEU A 43 -7.43 -0.95 0.08
CA LEU A 43 -8.55 -0.48 -0.74
C LEU A 43 -8.16 -0.40 -2.22
N LEU A 44 -6.99 0.17 -2.51
CA LEU A 44 -6.44 0.26 -3.87
C LEU A 44 -6.27 -1.13 -4.49
N ASP A 45 -5.73 -2.08 -3.75
CA ASP A 45 -5.54 -3.45 -4.24
C ASP A 45 -6.89 -4.16 -4.48
N SER A 46 -7.88 -3.92 -3.63
CA SER A 46 -9.23 -4.53 -3.77
C SER A 46 -9.99 -4.11 -5.03
N ILE A 47 -9.61 -2.99 -5.64
CA ILE A 47 -10.21 -2.45 -6.88
C ILE A 47 -9.23 -2.47 -8.05
N ASP A 48 -8.08 -3.13 -7.88
CA ASP A 48 -7.05 -3.27 -8.92
C ASP A 48 -7.56 -4.18 -10.05
N GLU A 49 -7.57 -3.64 -11.27
CA GLU A 49 -8.05 -4.33 -12.46
C GLU A 49 -7.22 -5.58 -12.79
N ARG A 50 -5.95 -5.64 -12.36
CA ARG A 50 -5.09 -6.82 -12.51
C ARG A 50 -5.66 -8.06 -11.81
N HIS A 51 -6.56 -7.87 -10.84
CA HIS A 51 -7.24 -8.96 -10.12
C HIS A 51 -8.74 -9.03 -10.39
N ALA A 52 -9.26 -8.20 -11.29
CA ALA A 52 -10.68 -8.20 -11.60
C ALA A 52 -11.04 -9.55 -12.25
N ASP A 53 -11.75 -10.39 -11.52
CA ASP A 53 -12.42 -11.54 -12.12
C ASP A 53 -13.43 -11.00 -13.15
N PRO A 54 -13.31 -11.35 -14.44
CA PRO A 54 -14.21 -10.88 -15.49
C PRO A 54 -15.69 -11.17 -15.20
N ALA A 55 -15.98 -12.19 -14.38
CA ALA A 55 -17.32 -12.55 -13.95
C ALA A 55 -17.83 -11.72 -12.74
N ARG A 56 -16.94 -10.99 -12.04
CA ARG A 56 -17.23 -10.14 -10.87
C ARG A 56 -17.07 -8.63 -11.13
N ALA A 57 -16.92 -8.20 -12.38
CA ALA A 57 -16.69 -6.80 -12.80
C ALA A 57 -17.84 -5.79 -12.50
N LEU A 58 -18.66 -6.04 -11.48
CA LEU A 58 -19.79 -5.19 -11.04
C LEU A 58 -19.46 -4.35 -9.79
N GLY A 59 -18.19 -4.27 -9.39
CA GLY A 59 -17.73 -3.47 -8.24
C GLY A 59 -17.48 -1.99 -8.58
N PRO A 60 -17.41 -1.11 -7.56
CA PRO A 60 -17.03 0.28 -7.76
C PRO A 60 -15.61 0.40 -8.32
N THR A 61 -15.40 1.35 -9.21
CA THR A 61 -14.07 1.66 -9.75
C THR A 61 -13.27 2.55 -8.78
N LEU A 62 -11.96 2.67 -8.98
CA LEU A 62 -11.15 3.69 -8.28
C LEU A 62 -11.69 5.10 -8.49
N ALA A 63 -12.19 5.42 -9.69
CA ALA A 63 -12.80 6.71 -9.97
C ALA A 63 -14.04 6.95 -9.10
N ASP A 64 -14.92 5.95 -8.98
CA ASP A 64 -16.10 6.02 -8.12
C ASP A 64 -15.73 6.21 -6.64
N LEU A 65 -14.72 5.47 -6.16
CA LEU A 65 -14.23 5.58 -4.79
C LEU A 65 -13.68 7.00 -4.52
N VAL A 66 -12.83 7.52 -5.39
CA VAL A 66 -12.26 8.87 -5.26
C VAL A 66 -13.35 9.93 -5.22
N LEU A 67 -14.33 9.85 -6.13
CA LEU A 67 -15.45 10.80 -6.14
C LEU A 67 -16.27 10.71 -4.85
N SER A 68 -16.52 9.50 -4.33
CA SER A 68 -17.22 9.33 -3.05
C SER A 68 -16.49 9.99 -1.88
N PHE A 69 -15.15 9.92 -1.86
CA PHE A 69 -14.34 10.59 -0.83
C PHE A 69 -14.33 12.10 -1.01
N VAL A 70 -14.30 12.60 -2.24
CA VAL A 70 -14.42 14.04 -2.55
C VAL A 70 -15.77 14.60 -2.08
N ASP A 71 -16.86 13.85 -2.27
CA ASP A 71 -18.21 14.31 -1.93
C ASP A 71 -18.56 14.14 -0.44
N THR A 72 -17.68 13.51 0.35
CA THR A 72 -17.89 13.23 1.77
C THR A 72 -16.78 13.89 2.61
N PRO A 73 -16.92 15.15 3.06
CA PRO A 73 -15.84 15.91 3.70
C PRO A 73 -15.70 15.59 5.20
N TYR A 74 -14.96 14.53 5.50
CA TYR A 74 -14.54 14.19 6.86
C TYR A 74 -13.02 14.04 6.93
N ALA A 75 -12.45 14.12 8.13
CA ALA A 75 -11.01 13.95 8.34
C ALA A 75 -10.48 12.61 7.79
N GLU A 76 -11.28 11.55 7.89
CA GLU A 76 -10.96 10.20 7.39
C GLU A 76 -10.84 10.16 5.86
N THR A 77 -11.78 10.77 5.14
CA THR A 77 -11.74 10.81 3.66
C THR A 77 -10.68 11.79 3.17
N THR A 78 -10.42 12.88 3.90
CA THR A 78 -9.31 13.80 3.63
C THR A 78 -7.97 13.08 3.79
N ALA A 79 -7.79 12.32 4.86
CA ALA A 79 -6.61 11.49 5.07
C ALA A 79 -6.46 10.44 3.96
N ALA A 80 -7.55 9.77 3.58
CA ALA A 80 -7.53 8.80 2.50
C ALA A 80 -7.14 9.44 1.15
N LEU A 81 -7.70 10.59 0.79
CA LEU A 81 -7.35 11.31 -0.45
C LEU A 81 -5.87 11.73 -0.48
N LEU A 82 -5.32 12.19 0.64
CA LEU A 82 -3.89 12.53 0.77
C LEU A 82 -3.00 11.31 0.54
N VAL A 83 -3.37 10.14 1.09
CA VAL A 83 -2.62 8.90 0.87
C VAL A 83 -2.79 8.37 -0.56
N LEU A 84 -4.01 8.38 -1.09
CA LEU A 84 -4.32 7.90 -2.45
C LEU A 84 -3.50 8.62 -3.51
N ARG A 85 -3.34 9.95 -3.39
CA ARG A 85 -2.53 10.76 -4.30
C ARG A 85 -1.07 10.28 -4.37
N GLU A 86 -0.51 9.86 -3.23
CA GLU A 86 0.89 9.43 -3.18
C GLU A 86 1.05 7.96 -3.60
N LEU A 87 0.12 7.09 -3.21
CA LEU A 87 0.17 5.67 -3.53
C LEU A 87 -0.20 5.37 -4.99
N HIS A 88 -1.01 6.21 -5.64
CA HIS A 88 -1.48 6.01 -7.01
C HIS A 88 -1.11 7.21 -7.92
N PRO A 89 -0.02 7.12 -8.72
CA PRO A 89 0.51 8.27 -9.47
C PRO A 89 -0.47 8.81 -10.52
N ASP A 90 -1.29 7.95 -11.11
CA ASP A 90 -2.31 8.32 -12.11
C ASP A 90 -3.71 8.37 -11.47
N LEU A 91 -3.83 8.99 -10.29
CA LEU A 91 -5.09 9.01 -9.53
C LEU A 91 -6.22 9.64 -10.38
N PRO A 92 -7.33 8.92 -10.63
CA PRO A 92 -8.48 9.47 -11.33
C PRO A 92 -8.99 10.73 -10.64
N HIS A 93 -9.38 11.73 -11.42
CA HIS A 93 -9.86 13.02 -10.92
C HIS A 93 -8.85 13.81 -10.07
N GLY A 94 -7.54 13.64 -10.29
CA GLY A 94 -6.47 14.35 -9.57
C GLY A 94 -6.72 15.85 -9.39
N ASP A 95 -7.08 16.59 -10.44
CA ASP A 95 -7.38 18.03 -10.35
C ASP A 95 -8.53 18.36 -9.37
N ARG A 96 -9.56 17.50 -9.33
CA ARG A 96 -10.69 17.66 -8.41
C ARG A 96 -10.27 17.33 -6.97
N VAL A 97 -9.43 16.31 -6.79
CA VAL A 97 -8.85 15.96 -5.49
C VAL A 97 -8.02 17.12 -4.95
N GLU A 98 -7.13 17.70 -5.77
CA GLU A 98 -6.32 18.85 -5.37
C GLU A 98 -7.17 20.08 -5.01
N ALA A 99 -8.16 20.40 -5.85
CA ALA A 99 -9.07 21.51 -5.59
C ALA A 99 -9.89 21.31 -4.32
N GLU A 100 -10.26 20.06 -4.00
CA GLU A 100 -10.99 19.70 -2.79
C GLU A 100 -10.09 19.76 -1.54
N LEU A 101 -8.91 19.15 -1.58
CA LEU A 101 -7.93 19.18 -0.49
C LEU A 101 -7.50 20.62 -0.14
N GLY A 102 -7.42 21.51 -1.13
CA GLY A 102 -7.15 22.93 -0.91
C GLY A 102 -8.30 23.72 -0.24
N ARG A 103 -9.52 23.17 -0.22
CA ARG A 103 -10.71 23.77 0.41
C ARG A 103 -11.03 23.17 1.77
N ARG A 104 -10.50 22.00 2.11
CA ARG A 104 -10.81 21.29 3.35
C ARG A 104 -9.94 21.75 4.52
N ASP A 105 -10.63 22.18 5.58
CA ASP A 105 -10.03 22.57 6.86
C ASP A 105 -9.98 21.41 7.88
N ASP A 106 -10.14 20.16 7.42
CA ASP A 106 -10.12 18.99 8.31
C ASP A 106 -8.80 18.88 9.09
N ALA A 107 -8.94 18.52 10.37
CA ALA A 107 -7.84 18.27 11.27
C ALA A 107 -7.23 16.88 11.00
N VAL A 108 -6.29 16.83 10.05
CA VAL A 108 -5.45 15.65 9.78
C VAL A 108 -4.03 15.85 10.30
N PRO A 109 -3.31 14.78 10.67
CA PRO A 109 -1.89 14.85 11.02
C PRO A 109 -1.05 15.61 9.99
N ALA A 110 -0.15 16.48 10.46
CA ALA A 110 0.61 17.38 9.58
C ALA A 110 1.44 16.62 8.53
N TRP A 111 1.96 15.45 8.87
CA TRP A 111 2.78 14.63 7.96
C TRP A 111 2.03 14.17 6.71
N LEU A 112 0.70 14.02 6.77
CA LEU A 112 -0.10 13.62 5.61
C LEU A 112 -0.13 14.70 4.54
N ARG A 113 -0.14 15.98 4.92
CA ARG A 113 -0.19 17.10 3.98
C ARG A 113 1.10 17.23 3.16
N VAL A 114 2.21 16.75 3.73
CA VAL A 114 3.54 16.76 3.12
C VAL A 114 4.05 15.35 2.85
N LEU A 115 3.15 14.37 2.69
CA LEU A 115 3.53 12.96 2.51
C LEU A 115 4.47 12.74 1.31
N GLY A 116 4.36 13.56 0.27
CA GLY A 116 5.29 13.58 -0.88
C GLY A 116 6.74 13.91 -0.53
N ASP A 117 7.03 14.47 0.66
CA ASP A 117 8.39 14.70 1.16
C ASP A 117 9.03 13.42 1.75
N THR A 118 8.38 12.27 1.63
CA THR A 118 8.93 10.96 2.01
C THR A 118 10.20 10.67 1.24
N ARG A 119 11.23 10.15 1.92
CA ARG A 119 12.52 9.81 1.30
C ARG A 119 12.80 8.33 1.38
N ALA A 120 13.30 7.76 0.29
CA ALA A 120 13.93 6.44 0.32
C ALA A 120 15.17 6.45 1.23
N ALA A 121 15.48 5.32 1.84
CA ALA A 121 16.76 5.10 2.49
C ALA A 121 17.87 4.94 1.45
N ASP A 122 19.11 5.32 1.81
CA ASP A 122 20.27 5.27 0.91
C ASP A 122 20.71 3.84 0.53
N THR A 123 20.11 2.83 1.15
CA THR A 123 20.50 1.42 1.01
C THR A 123 19.27 0.54 0.86
N THR A 124 19.31 -0.34 -0.13
CA THR A 124 18.43 -1.50 -0.20
C THR A 124 19.24 -2.75 0.14
N TRP A 125 18.54 -3.81 0.52
CA TRP A 125 19.16 -5.04 1.00
C TRP A 125 18.50 -6.26 0.37
N THR A 126 19.26 -7.34 0.36
CA THR A 126 18.82 -8.66 -0.04
C THR A 126 19.20 -9.64 1.05
N ILE A 127 18.24 -10.42 1.53
CA ILE A 127 18.46 -11.53 2.47
C ILE A 127 18.11 -12.82 1.74
N THR A 128 19.04 -13.76 1.69
CA THR A 128 18.84 -15.08 1.06
C THR A 128 19.04 -16.16 2.11
N GLU A 129 18.08 -17.05 2.28
CA GLU A 129 18.27 -18.25 3.10
C GLU A 129 19.30 -19.19 2.45
N VAL A 130 20.23 -19.72 3.24
CA VAL A 130 21.25 -20.64 2.73
C VAL A 130 20.58 -21.94 2.28
N GLY A 131 20.62 -22.19 0.97
CA GLY A 131 19.95 -23.34 0.34
C GLY A 131 18.47 -23.10 0.04
N GLY A 132 17.96 -21.88 0.26
CA GLY A 132 16.61 -21.46 -0.07
C GLY A 132 16.47 -20.98 -1.51
N ASP A 133 15.27 -21.19 -2.06
CA ASP A 133 14.89 -20.75 -3.42
C ASP A 133 14.21 -19.38 -3.44
N ALA A 134 13.93 -18.80 -2.27
CA ALA A 134 13.36 -17.47 -2.11
C ALA A 134 14.42 -16.45 -1.68
N VAL A 135 14.13 -15.18 -1.96
CA VAL A 135 14.96 -14.05 -1.59
C VAL A 135 14.09 -12.92 -1.03
N ASP A 136 14.49 -12.33 0.09
CA ASP A 136 13.83 -11.17 0.65
C ASP A 136 14.53 -9.91 0.15
N HIS A 137 13.80 -9.07 -0.55
CA HIS A 137 14.24 -7.74 -0.97
C HIS A 137 13.71 -6.68 0.00
N LEU A 138 14.62 -5.94 0.64
CA LEU A 138 14.27 -4.93 1.63
C LEU A 138 14.60 -3.53 1.16
N ALA A 139 13.66 -2.59 1.35
CA ALA A 139 13.90 -1.16 1.16
C ALA A 139 13.27 -0.34 2.28
N GLY A 140 14.01 0.65 2.76
CA GLY A 140 13.54 1.58 3.78
C GLY A 140 12.99 2.87 3.18
N VAL A 141 12.04 3.50 3.87
CA VAL A 141 11.64 4.90 3.66
C VAL A 141 11.55 5.64 4.99
N ARG A 142 11.66 6.96 4.93
CA ARG A 142 11.44 7.87 6.06
C ARG A 142 10.36 8.87 5.73
N LEU A 143 9.28 8.82 6.50
CA LEU A 143 8.14 9.72 6.41
C LEU A 143 8.49 11.12 6.96
N PRO A 144 7.68 12.16 6.64
CA PRO A 144 7.92 13.53 7.10
C PRO A 144 7.88 13.72 8.62
N ASP A 145 7.16 12.86 9.35
CA ASP A 145 7.16 12.86 10.83
C ASP A 145 8.40 12.21 11.45
N GLY A 146 9.31 11.69 10.62
CA GLY A 146 10.50 10.96 11.03
C GLY A 146 10.28 9.46 11.22
N THR A 147 9.06 8.95 11.08
CA THR A 147 8.77 7.51 11.13
C THR A 147 9.48 6.79 10.00
N SER A 148 10.20 5.73 10.32
CA SER A 148 10.82 4.84 9.33
C SER A 148 9.95 3.62 9.08
N LEU A 149 9.80 3.26 7.80
CA LEU A 149 9.14 2.04 7.36
C LEU A 149 10.11 1.21 6.53
N THR A 150 9.97 -0.11 6.56
CA THR A 150 10.72 -1.04 5.71
C THR A 150 9.75 -1.97 4.99
N THR A 151 9.85 -2.05 3.67
CA THR A 151 9.22 -3.12 2.90
C THR A 151 10.16 -4.33 2.90
N ALA A 152 9.62 -5.53 3.07
CA ALA A 152 10.31 -6.78 2.83
C ALA A 152 9.46 -7.59 1.84
N VAL A 153 9.97 -7.79 0.63
CA VAL A 153 9.30 -8.45 -0.48
C VAL A 153 9.97 -9.81 -0.70
N ILE A 154 9.21 -10.88 -0.51
CA ILE A 154 9.70 -12.25 -0.66
C ILE A 154 9.46 -12.70 -2.10
N VAL A 155 10.53 -12.99 -2.82
CA VAL A 155 10.51 -13.37 -4.23
C VAL A 155 10.97 -14.81 -4.40
N GLU A 156 10.17 -15.63 -5.08
CA GLU A 156 10.56 -16.98 -5.50
C GLU A 156 11.41 -16.93 -6.75
N ARG A 157 12.65 -17.47 -6.70
CA ARG A 157 13.56 -17.47 -7.85
C ARG A 157 13.40 -18.67 -8.78
N ALA A 158 12.86 -19.78 -8.26
CA ALA A 158 12.82 -21.05 -9.00
C ALA A 158 11.76 -21.10 -10.11
N SER A 159 10.64 -20.38 -9.96
CA SER A 159 9.43 -20.54 -10.78
C SER A 159 9.13 -19.37 -11.72
N GLY A 160 10.06 -18.42 -11.87
CA GLY A 160 9.90 -17.29 -12.80
C GLY A 160 10.03 -15.90 -12.17
N GLU A 161 10.62 -15.79 -10.97
CA GLU A 161 10.79 -14.53 -10.24
C GLU A 161 9.43 -13.89 -9.96
N VAL A 162 8.72 -14.39 -8.95
CA VAL A 162 7.38 -13.89 -8.57
C VAL A 162 7.32 -13.52 -7.09
N VAL A 163 6.54 -12.51 -6.74
CA VAL A 163 6.28 -12.18 -5.33
C VAL A 163 5.43 -13.27 -4.68
N LEU A 164 5.95 -13.89 -3.62
CA LEU A 164 5.21 -14.84 -2.77
C LEU A 164 4.46 -14.11 -1.67
N ASP A 165 5.13 -13.16 -1.03
CA ASP A 165 4.62 -12.39 0.10
C ASP A 165 5.30 -11.02 0.15
N ALA A 166 4.70 -10.06 0.85
CA ALA A 166 5.42 -8.90 1.34
C ALA A 166 4.85 -8.44 2.68
N VAL A 167 5.73 -7.84 3.49
CA VAL A 167 5.34 -7.17 4.72
C VAL A 167 5.91 -5.77 4.76
N VAL A 168 5.22 -4.86 5.46
CA VAL A 168 5.74 -3.53 5.77
C VAL A 168 5.89 -3.40 7.27
N LEU A 169 7.10 -3.06 7.72
CA LEU A 169 7.48 -3.00 9.12
C LEU A 169 7.70 -1.54 9.54
N PRO A 170 7.25 -1.12 10.74
CA PRO A 170 7.47 0.23 11.26
C PRO A 170 8.86 0.35 11.90
N LEU A 171 9.90 -0.04 11.16
CA LEU A 171 11.30 -0.07 11.57
C LEU A 171 12.18 0.47 10.45
N ALA A 172 13.36 1.00 10.80
CA ALA A 172 14.37 1.33 9.81
C ALA A 172 14.97 0.06 9.20
N VAL A 173 15.34 0.11 7.92
CA VAL A 173 15.79 -1.08 7.18
C VAL A 173 17.03 -1.72 7.81
N ASP A 174 17.95 -0.91 8.31
CA ASP A 174 19.15 -1.39 9.00
C ASP A 174 18.84 -2.10 10.31
N ASP A 175 17.78 -1.69 11.03
CA ASP A 175 17.32 -2.37 12.23
C ASP A 175 16.72 -3.74 11.89
N VAL A 176 15.93 -3.83 10.80
CA VAL A 176 15.37 -5.10 10.31
C VAL A 176 16.49 -6.06 9.91
N VAL A 177 17.47 -5.58 9.15
CA VAL A 177 18.66 -6.37 8.75
C VAL A 177 19.48 -6.81 9.97
N GLY A 178 19.66 -5.91 10.94
CA GLY A 178 20.35 -6.21 12.19
C GLY A 178 19.65 -7.31 13.00
N GLN A 179 18.32 -7.25 13.09
CA GLN A 179 17.50 -8.28 13.74
C GLN A 179 17.58 -9.62 13.00
N ALA A 180 17.48 -9.63 11.67
CA ALA A 180 17.59 -10.84 10.87
C ALA A 180 18.94 -11.55 11.08
N ARG A 181 20.05 -10.78 11.04
CA ARG A 181 21.41 -11.31 11.31
C ARG A 181 21.52 -11.87 12.73
N ALA A 182 20.99 -11.18 13.72
CA ALA A 182 21.04 -11.62 15.11
C ALA A 182 20.26 -12.92 15.36
N GLN A 183 19.17 -13.13 14.62
CA GLN A 183 18.30 -14.29 14.78
C GLN A 183 18.78 -15.50 13.98
N ALA A 184 19.18 -15.32 12.72
CA ALA A 184 19.50 -16.41 11.81
C ALA A 184 21.01 -16.74 11.74
N GLY A 185 21.89 -15.79 12.08
CA GLY A 185 23.33 -15.99 11.98
C GLY A 185 23.77 -16.44 10.59
N ASP A 186 24.52 -17.55 10.53
CA ASP A 186 25.06 -18.10 9.29
C ASP A 186 24.03 -18.84 8.41
N ALA A 187 22.75 -18.91 8.83
CA ALA A 187 21.67 -19.52 8.04
C ALA A 187 21.16 -18.60 6.90
N ILE A 188 21.58 -17.34 6.89
CA ILE A 188 21.24 -16.36 5.85
C ILE A 188 22.50 -15.71 5.29
N ASP A 189 22.46 -15.36 4.01
CA ASP A 189 23.37 -14.41 3.40
C ASP A 189 22.68 -13.04 3.28
N VAL A 190 23.41 -11.97 3.62
CA VAL A 190 22.88 -10.61 3.66
C VAL A 190 23.77 -9.69 2.85
N ALA A 191 23.26 -9.24 1.71
CA ALA A 191 23.96 -8.34 0.81
C ALA A 191 23.26 -6.99 0.74
N ARG A 192 24.05 -5.91 0.66
CA ARG A 192 23.53 -4.60 0.23
C ARG A 192 23.32 -4.65 -1.27
N LEU A 193 22.25 -4.02 -1.75
CA LEU A 193 21.95 -3.83 -3.15
C LEU A 193 21.87 -2.33 -3.44
N ASP A 194 22.22 -1.94 -4.66
CA ASP A 194 21.97 -0.58 -5.14
C ASP A 194 20.47 -0.42 -5.47
N ALA A 195 20.00 0.81 -5.64
CA ALA A 195 18.60 1.09 -5.91
C ALA A 195 18.14 0.47 -7.24
N ASP A 196 18.88 0.65 -8.34
CA ASP A 196 18.44 0.18 -9.66
C ASP A 196 18.26 -1.35 -9.75
N PRO A 197 19.23 -2.18 -9.31
CA PRO A 197 19.02 -3.62 -9.34
C PRO A 197 17.90 -4.08 -8.42
N TRP A 198 17.67 -3.39 -7.30
CA TRP A 198 16.55 -3.67 -6.41
C TRP A 198 15.21 -3.34 -7.07
N VAL A 199 15.07 -2.14 -7.65
CA VAL A 199 13.88 -1.71 -8.40
C VAL A 199 13.60 -2.71 -9.52
N ALA A 200 14.60 -3.03 -10.34
CA ALA A 200 14.45 -3.94 -11.46
C ALA A 200 14.02 -5.36 -11.02
N SER A 201 14.54 -5.86 -9.90
CA SER A 201 14.18 -7.17 -9.36
C SER A 201 12.74 -7.19 -8.85
N VAL A 202 12.38 -6.22 -8.00
CA VAL A 202 11.06 -6.15 -7.37
C VAL A 202 9.97 -5.87 -8.40
N THR A 203 10.17 -4.94 -9.34
CA THR A 203 9.21 -4.68 -10.43
C THR A 203 8.95 -5.93 -11.25
N ARG A 204 10.00 -6.65 -11.65
CA ARG A 204 9.85 -7.89 -12.41
C ARG A 204 9.06 -8.94 -11.64
N ALA A 205 9.29 -9.05 -10.32
CA ALA A 205 8.57 -9.98 -9.48
C ALA A 205 7.07 -9.66 -9.36
N ILE A 206 6.73 -8.37 -9.28
CA ILE A 206 5.35 -7.89 -9.26
C ILE A 206 4.66 -8.20 -10.59
N ASP A 207 5.29 -7.85 -11.71
CA ASP A 207 4.76 -8.09 -13.05
C ASP A 207 4.61 -9.59 -13.35
N GLY A 208 5.60 -10.39 -12.94
CA GLY A 208 5.58 -11.84 -13.07
C GLY A 208 4.41 -12.48 -12.33
N GLY A 209 4.14 -12.04 -11.11
CA GLY A 209 2.98 -12.52 -10.34
C GLY A 209 1.64 -12.10 -10.95
N ALA A 210 1.52 -10.87 -11.46
CA ALA A 210 0.30 -10.37 -12.10
C ALA A 210 -0.02 -11.10 -13.43
N ALA A 211 0.98 -11.68 -14.10
CA ALA A 211 0.79 -12.44 -15.33
C ALA A 211 0.36 -13.90 -15.10
N GLN A 212 0.28 -14.38 -13.86
CA GLN A 212 -0.12 -15.77 -13.56
C GLN A 212 -1.64 -15.93 -13.55
N ASP A 213 -2.14 -16.99 -14.20
CA ASP A 213 -3.57 -17.36 -14.19
C ASP A 213 -4.07 -17.73 -12.78
N THR A 214 -3.18 -18.20 -11.90
CA THR A 214 -3.50 -18.57 -10.51
C THR A 214 -2.30 -18.22 -9.63
N PRO A 215 -2.18 -16.97 -9.17
CA PRO A 215 -1.05 -16.53 -8.38
C PRO A 215 -1.02 -17.25 -7.03
N VAL A 216 0.14 -17.80 -6.66
CA VAL A 216 0.37 -18.42 -5.35
C VAL A 216 0.94 -17.35 -4.42
N ILE A 217 0.05 -16.55 -3.84
CA ILE A 217 0.41 -15.43 -2.96
C ILE A 217 -0.21 -15.62 -1.57
N THR A 218 0.43 -15.07 -0.54
CA THR A 218 -0.18 -15.02 0.79
C THR A 218 -1.23 -13.91 0.88
N ALA A 219 -1.96 -13.87 1.99
CA ALA A 219 -2.94 -12.82 2.27
C ALA A 219 -2.31 -11.44 2.51
N THR A 220 -1.01 -11.35 2.83
CA THR A 220 -0.39 -10.07 3.20
C THR A 220 0.07 -9.28 1.97
N TRP A 221 0.56 -9.96 0.93
CA TRP A 221 1.02 -9.30 -0.28
C TRP A 221 -0.02 -8.33 -0.91
N PRO A 222 -1.26 -8.75 -1.20
CA PRO A 222 -2.30 -7.85 -1.74
C PRO A 222 -2.47 -6.56 -0.90
N LEU A 223 -2.52 -6.70 0.43
CA LEU A 223 -2.76 -5.59 1.35
C LEU A 223 -1.64 -4.54 1.35
N CYS A 224 -0.41 -4.97 1.10
CA CYS A 224 0.77 -4.12 1.15
C CYS A 224 1.27 -3.69 -0.24
N ARG A 225 0.76 -4.28 -1.33
CA ARG A 225 1.26 -4.03 -2.69
C ARG A 225 1.33 -2.55 -3.05
N PRO A 226 0.28 -1.73 -2.87
CA PRO A 226 0.37 -0.31 -3.26
C PRO A 226 1.42 0.46 -2.48
N VAL A 227 1.69 0.07 -1.23
CA VAL A 227 2.79 0.64 -0.43
C VAL A 227 4.15 0.18 -0.98
N VAL A 228 4.29 -1.09 -1.36
CA VAL A 228 5.52 -1.60 -1.98
C VAL A 228 5.79 -0.91 -3.32
N GLU A 229 4.79 -0.80 -4.20
CA GLU A 229 4.92 -0.10 -5.49
C GLU A 229 5.26 1.39 -5.30
N TRP A 230 4.73 2.03 -4.27
CA TRP A 230 5.12 3.39 -3.89
C TRP A 230 6.60 3.48 -3.47
N VAL A 231 7.08 2.55 -2.65
CA VAL A 231 8.51 2.48 -2.27
C VAL A 231 9.39 2.21 -3.50
N VAL A 232 8.94 1.39 -4.45
CA VAL A 232 9.62 1.19 -5.73
C VAL A 232 9.81 2.50 -6.48
N ARG A 233 8.75 3.29 -6.64
CA ARG A 233 8.83 4.61 -7.31
C ARG A 233 9.77 5.59 -6.61
N LEU A 234 9.76 5.62 -5.27
CA LEU A 234 10.66 6.47 -4.48
C LEU A 234 12.13 6.12 -4.72
N ASN A 235 12.45 4.83 -4.91
CA ASN A 235 13.80 4.37 -5.21
C ASN A 235 14.19 4.55 -6.69
N THR A 236 13.23 4.67 -7.62
CA THR A 236 13.49 5.03 -9.03
C THR A 236 13.86 6.50 -9.18
N THR A 237 13.34 7.37 -8.30
CA THR A 237 13.49 8.84 -8.42
C THR A 237 14.81 9.35 -7.83
N HIS A 238 15.64 8.47 -7.25
CA HIS A 238 16.92 8.85 -6.62
C HIS A 238 18.05 9.19 -7.63
N ASP A 239 17.73 9.22 -8.93
CA ASP A 239 18.65 9.48 -10.05
C ASP A 239 18.50 10.90 -10.68
N ALA A 240 17.88 11.86 -9.98
CA ALA A 240 17.71 13.25 -10.43
C ALA A 240 18.41 14.28 -9.53
#